data_AF-A0A7J0FQK8-F1
#
_entry.id   AF-A0A7J0FQK8-F1
#
_cell.length_a   1.000
_cell.length_b   1.000
_cell.length_c   1.000
_cell.angle_alpha   90.00
_cell.angle_beta   90.00
_cell.angle_gamma   90.00
#
_symmetry.space_group_name_H-M   'P 1'
#
loop_
_entity.id
_entity.type
_entity.pdbx_description
1 polymer ?
#
loop_
_entity_poly.entity_id
_entity_poly.type
_entity_poly.pdbx_seq_one_letter_code
_entity_poly.pdbx_strand_id
1 'polypeptide(L)'
;MTNASMMLDDAVAASVTRGIITPQDEKLLANRTDVEAIYDSMALSIQCASSVSNMAQRLQVRGNEVQELRTQVLSLQRRNRGLQQENKELKKLVDSYANDMRKKYSELEMNTNRLQEQQESLLLEVQKNLKISRPEA
;
A
#
# COMPACT_ATOMS: atom_id res chain seq x y z
N MET A 1 -9.02 -16.09 -4.41
CA MET A 1 -9.08 -16.97 -5.59
C MET A 1 -9.19 -18.40 -5.10
N THR A 2 -10.38 -18.99 -5.22
CA THR A 2 -10.61 -20.43 -5.04
C THR A 2 -11.85 -20.79 -5.86
N ASN A 3 -11.66 -20.91 -7.18
CA ASN A 3 -12.62 -21.58 -8.06
C ASN A 3 -12.44 -23.08 -7.87
N ALA A 4 -13.07 -23.66 -6.84
CA ALA A 4 -13.00 -25.09 -6.57
C ALA A 4 -14.29 -25.64 -5.96
N SER A 5 -15.46 -25.17 -6.40
CA SER A 5 -16.75 -25.59 -5.80
C SER A 5 -17.81 -26.08 -6.79
N MET A 6 -17.49 -26.29 -8.08
CA MET A 6 -18.48 -26.75 -9.07
C MET A 6 -18.28 -28.17 -9.62
N MET A 7 -17.19 -28.87 -9.31
CA MET A 7 -16.89 -30.19 -9.92
C MET A 7 -16.29 -31.19 -8.92
N LEU A 8 -16.95 -31.45 -7.80
CA LEU A 8 -16.43 -32.42 -6.81
C LEU A 8 -17.45 -33.46 -6.36
N ASP A 9 -18.56 -33.61 -7.08
CA ASP A 9 -19.48 -34.71 -6.82
C ASP A 9 -19.72 -35.52 -8.10
N ASP A 10 -19.03 -36.65 -8.20
CA ASP A 10 -19.18 -37.61 -9.29
C ASP A 10 -20.64 -38.11 -9.42
N ALA A 11 -21.44 -37.99 -8.36
CA ALA A 11 -22.88 -38.24 -8.40
C ALA A 11 -23.67 -37.16 -9.17
N VAL A 12 -23.22 -35.91 -9.15
CA VAL A 12 -23.82 -34.79 -9.90
C VAL A 12 -23.43 -34.86 -11.37
N ALA A 13 -22.19 -35.28 -11.67
CA ALA A 13 -21.78 -35.57 -13.04
C ALA A 13 -22.51 -36.80 -13.62
N ALA A 14 -22.71 -37.87 -12.83
CA ALA A 14 -23.42 -39.08 -13.26
C ALA A 14 -24.95 -38.90 -13.35
N SER A 15 -25.55 -37.94 -12.64
CA SER A 15 -26.97 -37.59 -12.74
C SER A 15 -27.27 -36.71 -13.96
N VAL A 16 -26.37 -35.77 -14.29
CA VAL A 16 -26.44 -34.96 -15.52
C VAL A 16 -26.26 -35.84 -16.77
N THR A 17 -25.44 -36.90 -16.69
CA THR A 17 -25.15 -37.80 -17.83
C THR A 17 -26.25 -38.84 -18.10
N ARG A 18 -27.18 -39.10 -17.17
CA ARG A 18 -28.25 -40.11 -17.31
C ARG A 18 -29.55 -39.60 -17.97
N GLY A 19 -29.61 -38.36 -18.47
CA GLY A 19 -30.71 -37.89 -19.33
C GLY A 19 -32.00 -37.59 -18.57
N ILE A 20 -32.06 -36.45 -17.90
CA ILE A 20 -33.16 -36.07 -16.99
C ILE A 20 -34.39 -35.63 -17.80
N ILE A 21 -35.13 -36.59 -18.33
CA ILE A 21 -36.59 -36.50 -18.44
C ILE A 21 -37.10 -37.37 -17.29
N THR A 22 -37.61 -36.75 -16.23
CA THR A 22 -38.33 -37.48 -15.18
C THR A 22 -39.66 -38.02 -15.75
N PRO A 23 -40.31 -39.02 -15.15
CA PRO A 23 -41.66 -39.46 -15.59
C PRO A 23 -42.69 -38.31 -15.62
N GLN A 24 -42.50 -37.27 -14.80
CA GLN A 24 -43.29 -36.05 -14.83
C GLN A 24 -42.96 -35.19 -16.06
N ASP A 25 -41.68 -35.06 -16.41
CA ASP A 25 -41.24 -34.41 -17.64
C ASP A 25 -41.73 -35.16 -18.88
N GLU A 26 -41.75 -36.49 -18.86
CA GLU A 26 -42.25 -37.34 -19.94
C GLU A 26 -43.76 -37.11 -20.17
N LYS A 27 -44.54 -36.99 -19.08
CA LYS A 27 -45.96 -36.61 -19.12
C LYS A 27 -46.18 -35.18 -19.62
N LEU A 28 -45.28 -34.25 -19.31
CA LEU A 28 -45.30 -32.88 -19.79
C LEU A 28 -44.93 -32.78 -21.28
N LEU A 29 -43.96 -33.59 -21.73
CA LEU A 29 -43.50 -33.65 -23.12
C LEU A 29 -44.47 -34.41 -24.03
N ALA A 30 -45.16 -35.45 -23.53
CA ALA A 30 -46.12 -36.24 -24.29
C ALA A 30 -47.32 -35.44 -24.85
N ASN A 31 -47.63 -34.30 -24.22
CA ASN A 31 -48.70 -33.39 -24.66
C ASN A 31 -48.17 -32.15 -25.40
N ARG A 32 -46.84 -32.03 -25.57
CA ARG A 32 -46.18 -30.85 -26.14
C ARG A 32 -46.00 -31.06 -27.64
N THR A 33 -46.38 -30.06 -28.43
CA THR A 33 -46.17 -30.09 -29.88
C THR A 33 -44.74 -29.64 -30.24
N ASP A 34 -44.24 -30.10 -31.39
CA ASP A 34 -42.93 -29.65 -31.90
C ASP A 34 -42.86 -28.12 -32.02
N VAL A 35 -43.98 -27.48 -32.36
CA VAL A 35 -44.10 -26.02 -32.46
C VAL A 35 -43.87 -25.34 -31.12
N GLU A 36 -44.48 -25.84 -30.04
CA GLU A 36 -44.27 -25.30 -28.68
C GLU A 36 -42.82 -25.51 -28.22
N ALA A 37 -42.24 -26.68 -28.50
CA ALA A 37 -40.85 -26.97 -28.17
C ALA A 37 -39.87 -26.01 -28.89
N ILE A 38 -40.15 -25.67 -30.16
CA ILE A 38 -39.37 -24.69 -30.92
C ILE A 38 -39.51 -23.28 -30.31
N TYR A 39 -40.72 -22.86 -29.96
CA TYR A 39 -40.94 -21.54 -29.33
C TYR A 39 -40.23 -21.42 -27.98
N ASP A 40 -40.29 -22.45 -27.14
CA ASP A 40 -39.62 -22.47 -25.86
C ASP A 40 -38.09 -22.43 -26.01
N SER A 41 -37.55 -23.20 -26.97
CA SER A 41 -36.12 -23.16 -27.30
C SER A 41 -35.68 -21.79 -27.81
N MET A 42 -36.51 -21.12 -28.62
CA MET A 42 -36.26 -19.77 -29.09
C MET A 42 -36.29 -18.75 -27.95
N ALA A 43 -37.27 -18.85 -27.06
CA ALA A 43 -37.37 -18.00 -25.86
C ALA A 43 -36.13 -18.16 -24.96
N LEU A 44 -35.71 -19.40 -24.70
CA LEU A 44 -34.48 -19.70 -23.96
C LEU A 44 -33.24 -19.12 -24.65
N SER A 45 -33.13 -19.29 -25.98
CA SER A 45 -32.01 -18.74 -26.76
C SER A 45 -31.93 -17.22 -26.67
N ILE A 46 -33.06 -16.52 -26.74
CA ILE A 46 -33.13 -15.06 -26.57
C ILE A 46 -32.69 -14.66 -25.16
N GLN A 47 -33.21 -15.32 -24.12
CA GLN A 47 -32.84 -15.04 -22.73
C GLN A 47 -31.34 -15.28 -22.47
N CYS A 48 -30.79 -16.37 -23.00
CA CYS A 48 -29.37 -16.67 -22.95
C CYS A 48 -28.54 -15.57 -23.63
N ALA A 49 -28.93 -15.16 -24.85
CA ALA A 49 -28.24 -14.10 -25.56
C ALA A 49 -28.28 -12.76 -24.79
N SER A 50 -29.41 -12.41 -24.18
CA SER A 50 -29.54 -11.22 -23.33
C SER A 50 -28.66 -11.31 -22.08
N SER A 51 -28.62 -12.47 -21.43
CA SER A 51 -27.82 -12.71 -20.22
C SER A 51 -26.32 -12.59 -20.51
N VAL A 52 -25.84 -13.25 -21.58
CA VAL A 52 -24.44 -13.16 -22.03
C VAL A 52 -24.09 -11.73 -22.43
N SER A 53 -24.98 -11.02 -23.12
CA SER A 53 -24.75 -9.62 -23.51
C SER A 53 -24.61 -8.70 -22.29
N ASN A 54 -25.46 -8.88 -21.26
CA ASN A 54 -25.35 -8.14 -20.01
C ASN A 54 -24.01 -8.42 -19.30
N MET A 55 -23.61 -9.69 -19.23
CA MET A 55 -22.32 -10.06 -18.65
C MET A 55 -21.15 -9.43 -19.41
N ALA A 56 -21.19 -9.42 -20.75
CA ALA A 56 -20.16 -8.79 -21.58
C ALA A 56 -20.03 -7.29 -21.30
N GLN A 57 -21.16 -6.58 -21.19
CA GLN A 57 -21.18 -5.15 -20.85
C GLN A 57 -20.57 -4.89 -19.45
N ARG A 58 -20.97 -5.69 -18.45
CA ARG A 58 -20.42 -5.57 -17.09
C ARG A 58 -18.92 -5.85 -17.05
N LEU A 59 -18.45 -6.85 -17.80
CA LEU A 59 -17.03 -7.14 -17.91
C LEU A 59 -16.26 -5.99 -18.57
N GLN A 60 -16.83 -5.36 -19.60
CA GLN A 60 -16.21 -4.21 -20.25
C GLN A 60 -16.06 -3.02 -19.28
N VAL A 61 -17.11 -2.68 -18.53
CA VAL A 61 -17.07 -1.61 -17.52
C VAL A 61 -16.00 -1.90 -16.47
N ARG A 62 -15.99 -3.12 -15.91
CA ARG A 62 -14.96 -3.52 -14.93
C ARG A 62 -13.55 -3.51 -15.52
N GLY A 63 -13.41 -3.83 -16.80
CA GLY A 63 -12.14 -3.73 -17.53
C GLY A 63 -11.61 -2.30 -17.56
N ASN A 64 -12.48 -1.32 -17.82
CA ASN A 64 -12.13 0.10 -17.80
C ASN A 64 -11.73 0.57 -16.39
N GLU A 65 -12.49 0.19 -15.36
CA GLU A 65 -12.18 0.51 -13.96
C GLU A 65 -10.81 -0.04 -13.53
N VAL A 66 -10.52 -1.30 -13.89
CA VAL A 66 -9.21 -1.92 -13.59
C VAL A 66 -8.08 -1.17 -14.29
N GLN A 67 -8.29 -0.74 -15.53
CA GLN A 67 -7.28 0.03 -16.28
C GLN A 67 -7.05 1.42 -15.68
N GLU A 68 -8.09 2.08 -15.20
CA GLU A 68 -7.99 3.36 -14.51
C GLU A 68 -7.22 3.19 -13.19
N LEU A 69 -7.59 2.21 -12.37
CA LEU A 69 -6.89 1.89 -11.12
C LEU A 69 -5.42 1.56 -11.37
N ARG A 70 -5.10 0.80 -12.42
CA ARG A 70 -3.72 0.49 -12.80
C ARG A 70 -2.92 1.76 -13.09
N THR A 71 -3.54 2.72 -13.77
CA THR A 71 -2.91 4.02 -14.07
C THR A 71 -2.66 4.83 -12.79
N GLN A 72 -3.63 4.86 -11.88
CA GLN A 72 -3.49 5.53 -10.58
C GLN A 72 -2.37 4.89 -9.73
N VAL A 73 -2.31 3.56 -9.67
CA VAL A 73 -1.25 2.83 -8.95
C VAL A 73 0.13 3.18 -9.50
N LEU A 74 0.30 3.22 -10.83
CA LEU A 74 1.58 3.59 -11.45
C LEU A 74 1.98 5.05 -11.15
N SER A 75 1.02 5.96 -11.06
CA SER A 75 1.26 7.36 -10.67
C SER A 75 1.72 7.45 -9.21
N LEU A 76 1.01 6.78 -8.30
CA LEU A 76 1.35 6.74 -6.88
C LEU A 76 2.72 6.09 -6.62
N GLN A 77 3.04 5.01 -7.33
CA GLN A 77 4.36 4.37 -7.23
C GLN A 77 5.49 5.32 -7.66
N ARG A 78 5.30 6.09 -8.74
CA ARG A 78 6.26 7.10 -9.17
C ARG A 78 6.44 8.20 -8.12
N ARG A 79 5.34 8.72 -7.57
CA ARG A 79 5.38 9.73 -6.50
C ARG A 79 6.09 9.21 -5.25
N ASN A 80 5.81 7.98 -4.84
CA ASN A 80 6.44 7.38 -3.66
C ASN A 80 7.96 7.22 -3.85
N ARG A 81 8.43 6.81 -5.04
CA ARG A 81 9.86 6.77 -5.35
C ARG A 81 10.51 8.16 -5.25
N GLY A 82 9.83 9.20 -5.73
CA GLY A 82 10.29 10.59 -5.59
C GLY A 82 10.46 11.01 -4.14
N LEU A 83 9.43 10.77 -3.31
CA LEU A 83 9.45 11.08 -1.88
C LEU A 83 10.52 10.29 -1.13
N GLN A 84 10.75 9.02 -1.50
CA GLN A 84 11.82 8.22 -0.91
C GLN A 84 13.21 8.79 -1.23
N GLN A 85 13.41 9.33 -2.44
CA GLN A 85 14.67 9.97 -2.80
C GLN A 85 14.86 11.29 -2.04
N GLU A 86 13.82 12.13 -1.98
CA GLU A 86 13.86 13.38 -1.22
C GLU A 86 14.15 13.14 0.26
N ASN A 87 13.51 12.14 0.88
CA ASN A 87 13.81 11.75 2.26
C ASN A 87 15.26 11.32 2.47
N LYS A 88 15.89 10.65 1.50
CA LYS A 88 17.32 10.29 1.58
C LYS A 88 18.21 11.54 1.55
N GLU A 89 17.90 12.50 0.68
CA GLU A 89 18.68 13.75 0.60
C GLU A 89 18.49 14.61 1.86
N LEU A 90 17.26 14.73 2.36
CA LEU A 90 16.97 15.42 3.62
C LEU A 90 17.71 14.77 4.79
N LYS A 91 17.77 13.42 4.83
CA LYS A 91 18.52 12.71 5.86
C LYS A 91 20.01 13.07 5.84
N LYS A 92 20.64 13.10 4.66
CA LYS A 92 22.04 13.54 4.53
C LYS A 92 22.24 14.97 5.02
N LEU A 93 21.32 15.87 4.68
CA LEU A 93 21.40 17.27 5.11
C LEU A 93 21.30 17.41 6.63
N VAL A 94 20.37 16.70 7.26
CA VAL A 94 20.23 16.66 8.72
C VAL A 94 21.49 16.10 9.37
N ASP A 95 22.06 15.03 8.83
CA ASP A 95 23.28 14.42 9.38
C ASP A 95 24.49 15.37 9.25
N SER A 96 24.61 16.10 8.12
CA SER A 96 25.63 17.14 7.95
C SER A 96 25.47 18.26 8.98
N TYR A 97 24.25 18.78 9.14
CA TYR A 97 23.98 19.86 10.08
C TYR A 97 24.24 19.44 11.54
N ALA A 98 23.84 18.22 11.90
CA ALA A 98 24.11 17.66 13.22
C ALA A 98 25.62 17.53 13.49
N ASN A 99 26.40 17.14 12.48
CA ASN A 99 27.86 17.06 12.60
C ASN A 99 28.51 18.44 12.76
N ASP A 100 28.08 19.43 11.99
CA ASP A 100 28.62 20.79 12.07
C ASP A 100 28.27 21.46 13.41
N MET A 101 27.04 21.26 13.89
CA MET A 101 26.63 21.75 15.21
C MET A 101 27.40 21.07 16.33
N ARG A 102 27.66 19.75 16.23
CA ARG A 102 28.50 19.05 17.20
C ARG A 102 29.91 19.63 17.26
N LYS A 103 30.53 19.92 16.10
CA LYS A 103 31.87 20.54 16.05
C LYS A 103 31.89 21.91 16.73
N LYS A 104 30.93 22.78 16.38
CA LYS A 104 30.81 24.11 17.01
C LYS A 104 30.61 24.02 18.52
N TYR A 105 29.81 23.05 18.98
CA TYR A 105 29.60 22.82 20.40
C TYR A 105 30.91 22.41 21.10
N SER A 106 31.65 21.47 20.52
CA SER A 106 32.96 21.05 21.06
C SER A 106 33.99 22.19 21.08
N GLU A 107 34.04 23.02 20.03
CA GLU A 107 34.90 24.21 20.01
C GLU A 107 34.51 25.22 21.10
N LEU A 108 33.21 25.45 21.29
CA LEU A 108 32.70 26.34 22.32
C LEU A 108 33.05 25.82 23.72
N GLU A 109 32.85 24.53 23.97
CA GLU A 109 33.21 23.87 25.24
C GLU A 109 34.71 24.01 25.55
N MET A 110 35.57 23.74 24.56
CA MET A 110 37.02 23.94 24.72
C MET A 110 37.37 25.39 25.05
N ASN A 111 36.75 26.36 24.38
CA ASN A 111 36.99 27.78 24.64
C ASN A 111 36.49 28.20 26.03
N THR A 112 35.34 27.70 26.47
CA THR A 112 34.80 27.95 27.81
C THR A 112 35.75 27.40 28.89
N ASN A 113 36.24 26.17 28.74
CA ASN A 113 37.17 25.57 29.68
C ASN A 113 38.48 26.38 29.77
N ARG A 114 39.04 26.79 28.62
CA ARG A 114 40.24 27.64 28.58
C ARG A 114 40.04 28.99 29.27
N LEU A 115 38.89 29.63 29.04
CA LEU A 115 38.55 30.90 29.70
C LEU A 115 38.42 30.73 31.21
N GLN A 116 37.84 29.61 31.67
CA GLN A 116 37.73 29.30 33.08
C GLN A 116 39.11 29.10 33.73
N GLU A 117 40.00 28.34 33.09
CA GLU A 117 41.39 28.16 33.55
C GLU A 117 42.14 29.51 33.63
N GLN A 118 41.95 30.38 32.62
CA GLN A 118 42.54 31.73 32.62
C GLN A 118 42.00 32.59 33.76
N GLN A 119 40.69 32.53 34.04
CA GLN A 119 40.08 33.25 35.16
C GLN A 119 40.64 32.79 36.51
N GLU A 120 40.79 31.47 36.72
CA GLU A 120 41.35 30.91 37.95
C GLU A 120 42.81 31.33 38.14
N SER A 121 43.63 31.28 37.09
CA SER A 121 45.02 31.74 37.14
C SER A 121 45.14 33.22 37.49
N LEU A 122 44.34 34.08 36.84
CA LEU A 122 44.31 35.52 37.14
C LEU A 122 43.87 35.80 38.58
N LEU A 123 42.89 35.06 39.10
CA LEU A 123 42.45 35.20 40.48
C LEU A 123 43.58 34.90 41.48
N LEU A 124 44.35 33.84 41.25
CA LEU A 124 45.51 33.49 42.07
C LEU A 124 46.59 34.58 42.02
N GLU A 125 46.86 35.12 40.84
CA GLU A 125 47.86 36.17 40.67
C GLU A 125 47.45 37.47 41.37
N VAL A 126 46.19 37.89 41.25
CA VAL A 126 45.63 39.04 41.98
C VAL A 126 45.72 38.82 43.49
N GLN A 127 45.36 37.63 44.00
CA GLN A 127 45.48 37.31 45.43
C GLN A 127 46.92 37.39 45.94
N LYS A 128 47.89 36.90 45.15
CA LYS A 128 49.32 36.97 45.49
C LYS A 128 49.79 38.43 45.59
N ASN A 129 49.43 39.25 44.60
CA ASN A 129 49.82 40.66 44.57
C ASN A 129 49.20 41.46 45.74
N LEU A 130 47.95 41.16 46.12
CA LEU A 130 47.31 41.77 47.29
C LEU A 130 47.99 41.39 48.62
N LYS A 131 48.51 40.16 48.75
CA LYS A 131 49.26 39.74 49.95
C LYS A 131 50.63 40.43 50.06
N ILE A 132 51.30 40.66 48.94
CA ILE A 132 52.60 41.37 48.89
C ILE A 132 52.44 42.86 49.23
N SER A 133 51.28 43.46 48.96
CA SER A 133 51.02 44.89 49.17
C SER A 133 50.50 45.25 50.58
N ARG A 134 50.39 44.29 51.52
CA ARG A 134 50.01 44.57 52.91
C ARG A 134 51.28 44.96 53.68
N PRO A 135 51.47 46.23 54.09
CA PRO A 135 52.65 46.61 54.85
C PRO A 135 52.56 45.99 56.24
N GLU A 136 53.65 45.35 56.69
CA GLU A 136 53.83 45.00 58.09
C GLU A 136 53.79 46.31 58.90
N ALA A 137 52.79 46.42 59.77
CA ALA A 137 52.60 47.53 60.69
C ALA A 137 53.47 47.34 61.94
#